data_AF-A0A6H9URP9-F1
#
_entry.id   AF-A0A6H9URP9-F1
#
_cell.length_a   1.000
_cell.length_b   1.000
_cell.length_c   1.000
_cell.angle_alpha   90.00
_cell.angle_beta   90.00
_cell.angle_gamma   90.00
#
_symmetry.space_group_name_H-M   'P 1'
#
loop_
_entity.id
_entity.type
_entity.pdbx_description
1 polymer ?
#
loop_
_entity_poly.entity_id
_entity_poly.type
_entity_poly.pdbx_seq_one_letter_code
_entity_poly.pdbx_strand_id
1 'polypeptide(L)'
;MSAVTIPGALADYVTDQFIGDDETAAVLDAARRGRGRTLVIEPTSPRILHVISRYAESVLAMKRNRAQRDAARLWIKRAGNSPARMVHHFTSTGTAYNHTQTRYDIRDGDVLVIHSEQVVGILVSAYPAAITKENGDLHTLTAPAREIEGGTYAASAEAAEQIARSYGFPLAGEETEPAPYAEGARVQQGNRTGTVTAVNVPMFHLDTQTTTRDNVTIEWDHGTTSTIHPSHVEPANETTEEIEAQQAAAEVTEIEASAGTWRGEWIGEESAGDTLFDVEPAAEQGALFTEGDQPAREAIAVRMTPEPAGLARIRAKAAADREAYRAEMDERQAADHIAHGAPVPAALQARIDARRAEAAAEPAETLPARRVIEGVIVGHAGAAEGSTPADAGHPNVIAARATLDGLAVARMTDHHDVSDPTEAEQDVRGYLVDPREGNRVAVYWLEGGRTIRRDTPGHGPALECLADRLERRGWRVEKMLRSSQCVFAHRPTS
;
A
#
# COMPACT_ATOMS: atom_id res chain seq x y z
N MET A 1 24.27 3.47 -17.58
CA MET A 1 25.06 3.78 -16.35
C MET A 1 26.06 2.67 -16.10
N SER A 2 27.10 2.89 -15.29
CA SER A 2 28.05 1.82 -14.92
C SER A 2 27.41 0.81 -13.98
N ALA A 3 27.94 -0.42 -13.97
CA ALA A 3 27.49 -1.45 -13.04
C ALA A 3 27.71 -1.01 -11.58
N VAL A 4 26.71 -1.25 -10.73
CA VAL A 4 26.72 -0.86 -9.30
C VAL A 4 26.63 -2.12 -8.44
N THR A 5 27.42 -2.18 -7.36
CA THR A 5 27.44 -3.32 -6.43
C THR A 5 26.67 -3.02 -5.15
N ILE A 6 25.58 -3.75 -4.92
CA ILE A 6 24.81 -3.75 -3.68
C ILE A 6 25.50 -4.67 -2.64
N PRO A 7 25.83 -4.16 -1.44
CA PRO A 7 26.43 -4.98 -0.37
C PRO A 7 25.51 -6.14 0.04
N GLY A 8 26.08 -7.32 0.29
CA GLY A 8 25.30 -8.57 0.36
C GLY A 8 24.14 -8.59 1.36
N ALA A 9 24.33 -8.12 2.59
CA ALA A 9 23.24 -8.09 3.58
C ALA A 9 22.11 -7.10 3.21
N LEU A 10 22.41 -6.05 2.44
CA LEU A 10 21.40 -5.17 1.87
C LEU A 10 20.74 -5.81 0.65
N ALA A 11 21.51 -6.48 -0.21
CA ALA A 11 20.99 -7.21 -1.36
C ALA A 11 19.97 -8.27 -0.92
N ASP A 12 20.34 -9.12 0.04
CA ASP A 12 19.44 -10.11 0.63
C ASP A 12 18.14 -9.46 1.14
N TYR A 13 18.27 -8.34 1.86
CA TYR A 13 17.10 -7.63 2.40
C TYR A 13 16.20 -7.10 1.28
N VAL A 14 16.77 -6.44 0.28
CA VAL A 14 16.02 -5.83 -0.83
C VAL A 14 15.34 -6.90 -1.69
N THR A 15 16.00 -8.03 -1.98
CA THR A 15 15.40 -9.13 -2.74
C THR A 15 14.28 -9.85 -1.98
N ASP A 16 14.27 -9.76 -0.65
CA ASP A 16 13.19 -10.31 0.19
C ASP A 16 12.00 -9.33 0.32
N GLN A 17 12.12 -8.07 -0.14
CA GLN A 17 11.02 -7.11 -0.12
C GLN A 17 10.17 -7.20 -1.39
N PHE A 18 8.87 -6.95 -1.25
CA PHE A 18 8.03 -6.67 -2.40
C PHE A 18 8.37 -5.27 -2.95
N ILE A 19 8.84 -5.21 -4.19
CA ILE A 19 9.18 -3.97 -4.88
C ILE A 19 8.11 -3.72 -5.94
N GLY A 20 7.21 -2.79 -5.69
CA GLY A 20 6.15 -2.42 -6.63
C GLY A 20 6.62 -1.59 -7.83
N ASP A 21 7.93 -1.36 -7.96
CA ASP A 21 8.53 -0.68 -9.11
C ASP A 21 9.08 -1.73 -10.07
N ASP A 22 8.35 -1.98 -11.16
CA ASP A 22 8.64 -3.06 -12.10
C ASP A 22 10.03 -2.96 -12.72
N GLU A 23 10.50 -1.75 -13.02
CA GLU A 23 11.85 -1.51 -13.55
C GLU A 23 12.92 -1.95 -12.53
N THR A 24 12.79 -1.55 -11.27
CA THR A 24 13.70 -1.95 -10.20
C THR A 24 13.64 -3.45 -9.94
N ALA A 25 12.45 -4.04 -9.92
CA ALA A 25 12.27 -5.48 -9.75
C ALA A 25 12.97 -6.25 -10.86
N ALA A 26 12.75 -5.88 -12.13
CA ALA A 26 13.39 -6.50 -13.29
C ALA A 26 14.92 -6.39 -13.24
N VAL A 27 15.47 -5.24 -12.82
CA VAL A 27 16.92 -5.05 -12.69
C VAL A 27 17.51 -5.88 -11.56
N LEU A 28 16.79 -6.05 -10.44
CA LEU A 28 17.23 -6.92 -9.34
C LEU A 28 17.14 -8.40 -9.69
N ASP A 29 16.14 -8.82 -10.47
CA ASP A 29 15.99 -10.18 -10.96
C ASP A 29 17.08 -10.53 -12.00
N ALA A 30 17.43 -9.58 -12.87
CA ALA A 30 18.51 -9.73 -13.85
C ALA A 30 19.91 -9.61 -13.22
N ALA A 31 20.00 -9.25 -11.94
CA ALA A 31 21.25 -8.93 -11.29
C ALA A 31 22.15 -10.16 -11.10
N ARG A 32 23.46 -9.94 -11.24
CA ARG A 32 24.45 -11.01 -11.13
C ARG A 32 24.97 -11.11 -9.70
N ARG A 33 25.02 -12.32 -9.14
CA ARG A 33 25.66 -12.53 -7.83
C ARG A 33 27.17 -12.39 -7.94
N GLY A 34 27.72 -11.42 -7.21
CA GLY A 34 29.15 -11.20 -7.07
C GLY A 34 29.77 -12.02 -5.93
N ARG A 35 31.04 -11.75 -5.61
CA ARG A 35 31.74 -12.38 -4.47
C ARG A 35 31.10 -11.95 -3.14
N GLY A 36 30.94 -12.89 -2.21
CA GLY A 36 30.50 -12.57 -0.84
C GLY A 36 29.04 -12.13 -0.72
N ARG A 37 28.13 -12.74 -1.51
CA ARG A 37 26.68 -12.46 -1.53
C ARG A 37 26.31 -11.06 -2.05
N THR A 38 27.24 -10.29 -2.61
CA THR A 38 26.91 -9.00 -3.23
C THR A 38 26.05 -9.20 -4.47
N LEU A 39 25.25 -8.19 -4.81
CA LEU A 39 24.47 -8.17 -6.04
C LEU A 39 25.00 -7.07 -6.96
N VAL A 40 25.35 -7.42 -8.20
CA VAL A 40 25.81 -6.46 -9.21
C VAL A 40 24.67 -6.19 -10.17
N ILE A 41 24.23 -4.94 -10.21
CA ILE A 41 23.15 -4.46 -11.08
C ILE A 41 23.71 -3.55 -12.17
N GLU A 42 23.03 -3.49 -13.30
CA GLU A 42 23.25 -2.51 -14.37
C GLU A 42 22.01 -1.62 -14.42
N PRO A 43 21.96 -0.52 -13.63
CA PRO A 43 20.77 0.29 -13.56
C PRO A 43 20.53 0.99 -14.90
N THR A 44 19.29 0.93 -15.37
CA THR A 44 18.79 1.61 -16.58
C THR A 44 18.40 3.06 -16.30
N SER A 45 17.94 3.34 -15.07
CA SER A 45 17.60 4.69 -14.58
C SER A 45 18.21 5.00 -13.19
N PRO A 46 18.47 6.28 -12.86
CA PRO A 46 18.86 6.69 -11.51
C PRO A 46 17.81 6.34 -10.45
N ARG A 47 16.54 6.23 -10.86
CA ARG A 47 15.40 5.85 -10.01
C ARG A 47 15.65 4.54 -9.28
N ILE A 48 16.21 3.53 -9.96
CA ILE A 48 16.55 2.23 -9.35
C ILE A 48 17.49 2.41 -8.14
N LEU A 49 18.52 3.25 -8.29
CA LEU A 49 19.46 3.51 -7.20
C LEU A 49 18.79 4.22 -6.03
N HIS A 50 17.82 5.09 -6.30
CA HIS A 50 17.04 5.76 -5.27
C HIS A 50 16.11 4.79 -4.53
N VAL A 51 15.44 3.88 -5.25
CA VAL A 51 14.60 2.84 -4.62
C VAL A 51 15.45 1.98 -3.68
N ILE A 52 16.64 1.54 -4.10
CA ILE A 52 17.54 0.76 -3.24
C ILE A 52 18.03 1.60 -2.04
N SER A 53 18.35 2.88 -2.26
CA SER A 53 18.76 3.81 -1.18
C SER A 53 17.66 3.98 -0.13
N ARG A 54 16.40 4.01 -0.56
CA ARG A 54 15.23 4.04 0.33
C ARG A 54 15.18 2.80 1.22
N TYR A 55 15.36 1.61 0.66
CA TYR A 55 15.45 0.40 1.47
C TYR A 55 16.63 0.41 2.44
N ALA A 56 17.79 0.93 2.02
CA ALA A 56 18.94 1.10 2.90
C ALA A 56 18.62 2.02 4.09
N GLU A 57 17.96 3.15 3.86
CA GLU A 57 17.52 4.05 4.95
C GLU A 57 16.49 3.39 5.87
N SER A 58 15.58 2.57 5.33
CA SER A 58 14.61 1.80 6.14
C SER A 58 15.33 0.86 7.10
N VAL A 59 16.36 0.17 6.61
CA VAL A 59 17.24 -0.68 7.42
C VAL A 59 17.95 0.10 8.53
N LEU A 60 18.32 1.36 8.28
CA LEU A 60 18.97 2.23 9.27
C LEU A 60 18.01 2.77 10.33
N ALA A 61 16.76 3.05 9.95
CA ALA A 61 15.70 3.50 10.86
C ALA A 61 15.22 2.36 11.78
N MET A 62 15.13 1.14 11.25
CA MET A 62 14.69 -0.03 12.00
C MET A 62 15.81 -0.64 12.87
N LYS A 63 15.45 -1.36 13.94
CA LYS A 63 16.39 -2.14 14.78
C LYS A 63 16.82 -3.45 14.09
N ARG A 64 17.37 -3.33 12.88
CA ARG A 64 17.91 -4.45 12.09
C ARG A 64 19.26 -4.92 12.62
N ASN A 65 19.70 -6.10 12.18
CA ASN A 65 20.98 -6.65 12.61
C ASN A 65 22.15 -5.77 12.14
N ARG A 66 23.30 -5.92 12.80
CA ARG A 66 24.49 -5.10 12.54
C ARG A 66 24.94 -5.17 11.07
N ALA A 67 24.93 -6.37 10.48
CA ALA A 67 25.39 -6.57 9.10
C ALA A 67 24.53 -5.81 8.08
N GLN A 68 23.20 -5.84 8.23
CA GLN A 68 22.27 -5.09 7.38
C GLN A 68 22.51 -3.57 7.50
N ARG A 69 22.68 -3.06 8.72
CA ARG A 69 22.95 -1.64 8.96
C ARG A 69 24.29 -1.19 8.36
N ASP A 70 25.34 -1.99 8.51
CA ASP A 70 26.66 -1.66 7.96
C ASP A 70 26.65 -1.73 6.41
N ALA A 71 25.94 -2.70 5.83
CA ALA A 71 25.67 -2.78 4.40
C ALA A 71 24.89 -1.57 3.87
N ALA A 72 23.84 -1.15 4.58
CA ALA A 72 23.04 0.03 4.23
C ALA A 72 23.86 1.32 4.28
N ARG A 73 24.67 1.53 5.33
CA ARG A 73 25.60 2.69 5.40
C ARG A 73 26.60 2.70 4.26
N LEU A 74 27.15 1.53 3.93
CA LEU A 74 28.09 1.40 2.82
C LEU A 74 27.43 1.72 1.48
N TRP A 75 26.19 1.26 1.27
CA TRP A 75 25.42 1.60 0.08
C TRP A 75 25.22 3.11 -0.04
N ILE A 76 24.67 3.74 1.01
CA ILE A 76 24.40 5.18 1.03
C ILE A 76 25.67 6.00 0.77
N LYS A 77 26.79 5.59 1.36
CA LYS A 77 28.10 6.23 1.12
C LYS A 77 28.56 6.12 -0.35
N ARG A 78 28.19 5.04 -1.06
CA ARG A 78 28.60 4.78 -2.45
C ARG A 78 27.65 5.36 -3.48
N ALA A 79 26.35 5.20 -3.29
CA ALA A 79 25.32 5.62 -4.24
C ALA A 79 25.04 7.13 -4.20
N GLY A 80 25.40 7.81 -3.10
CA GLY A 80 25.12 9.22 -2.89
C GLY A 80 23.82 9.44 -2.09
N ASN A 81 23.83 10.46 -1.23
CA ASN A 81 22.78 10.80 -0.28
C ASN A 81 21.64 11.62 -0.90
N SER A 82 21.05 11.15 -1.99
CA SER A 82 19.84 11.77 -2.53
C SER A 82 18.71 10.75 -2.54
N PRO A 83 17.95 10.61 -1.44
CA PRO A 83 16.70 9.87 -1.54
C PRO A 83 15.82 10.60 -2.56
N ALA A 84 15.61 10.00 -3.73
CA ALA A 84 14.64 10.59 -4.64
C ALA A 84 13.26 10.47 -4.04
N ARG A 85 12.58 11.60 -4.08
CA ARG A 85 11.16 11.71 -3.83
C ARG A 85 10.46 10.80 -4.83
N MET A 86 9.68 9.87 -4.31
CA MET A 86 8.89 8.99 -5.14
C MET A 86 7.54 9.63 -5.44
N VAL A 87 6.99 9.28 -6.60
CA VAL A 87 5.63 9.62 -6.99
C VAL A 87 4.80 8.36 -6.77
N HIS A 88 3.77 8.46 -5.95
CA HIS A 88 2.85 7.36 -5.64
C HIS A 88 1.48 7.67 -6.22
N HIS A 89 0.89 6.69 -6.90
CA HIS A 89 -0.44 6.82 -7.49
C HIS A 89 -1.46 6.07 -6.64
N PHE A 90 -2.62 6.69 -6.39
CA PHE A 90 -3.72 6.09 -5.64
C PHE A 90 -5.05 6.28 -6.37
N THR A 91 -6.01 5.41 -6.06
CA THR A 91 -7.37 5.45 -6.62
C THR A 91 -8.28 6.46 -5.92
N SER A 92 -7.98 6.82 -4.67
CA SER A 92 -8.70 7.86 -3.90
C SER A 92 -7.81 8.55 -2.86
N THR A 93 -8.20 9.75 -2.45
CA THR A 93 -7.47 10.52 -1.42
C THR A 93 -7.54 9.86 -0.04
N GLY A 94 -8.66 9.24 0.33
CA GLY A 94 -8.77 8.45 1.56
C GLY A 94 -7.83 7.23 1.58
N THR A 95 -7.66 6.54 0.44
CA THR A 95 -6.68 5.45 0.31
C THR A 95 -5.25 5.97 0.45
N ALA A 96 -4.93 7.09 -0.23
CA ALA A 96 -3.63 7.74 -0.11
C ALA A 96 -3.33 8.12 1.34
N TYR A 97 -4.31 8.71 2.03
CA TYR A 97 -4.21 9.11 3.43
C TYR A 97 -3.89 7.92 4.35
N ASN A 98 -4.69 6.86 4.28
CA ASN A 98 -4.48 5.64 5.06
C ASN A 98 -3.13 4.97 4.75
N HIS A 99 -2.74 4.94 3.48
CA HIS A 99 -1.46 4.38 3.07
C HIS A 99 -0.28 5.18 3.63
N THR A 100 -0.32 6.52 3.61
CA THR A 100 0.78 7.33 4.17
C THR A 100 1.04 7.06 5.66
N GLN A 101 0.05 6.53 6.40
CA GLN A 101 0.19 6.18 7.81
C GLN A 101 0.64 4.74 8.06
N THR A 102 0.40 3.84 7.11
CA THR A 102 0.57 2.39 7.31
C THR A 102 1.70 1.80 6.48
N ARG A 103 2.00 2.41 5.33
CA ARG A 103 3.03 1.97 4.38
C ARG A 103 4.36 2.69 4.64
N TYR A 104 5.36 1.92 5.04
CA TYR A 104 6.73 2.43 5.29
C TYR A 104 7.49 2.83 4.02
N ASP A 105 6.99 2.42 2.86
CA ASP A 105 7.54 2.77 1.56
C ASP A 105 7.01 4.10 1.04
N ILE A 106 6.14 4.82 1.76
CA ILE A 106 5.77 6.23 1.51
C ILE A 106 6.47 7.08 2.58
N ARG A 107 7.09 8.19 2.19
CA ARG A 107 7.95 8.97 3.07
C ARG A 107 7.74 10.44 2.90
N ASP A 108 8.20 11.14 3.92
CA ASP A 108 8.27 12.57 3.96
C ASP A 108 8.89 13.15 2.68
N GLY A 109 8.20 14.11 2.09
CA GLY A 109 8.55 14.75 0.83
C GLY A 109 8.19 13.98 -0.45
N ASP A 110 7.64 12.77 -0.38
CA ASP A 110 7.11 12.09 -1.57
C ASP A 110 5.89 12.82 -2.15
N VAL A 111 5.64 12.61 -3.44
CA VAL A 111 4.49 13.14 -4.18
C VAL A 111 3.40 12.08 -4.25
N LEU A 112 2.15 12.49 -4.03
CA LEU A 112 0.96 11.65 -4.09
C LEU A 112 0.09 12.14 -5.26
N VAL A 113 -0.31 11.24 -6.14
CA VAL A 113 -1.13 11.53 -7.33
C VAL A 113 -2.41 10.71 -7.26
N ILE A 114 -3.55 11.39 -7.25
CA ILE A 114 -4.89 10.81 -7.20
C ILE A 114 -5.67 11.35 -8.39
N HIS A 115 -5.51 10.67 -9.53
CA HIS A 115 -5.96 11.18 -10.82
C HIS A 115 -7.49 11.34 -10.90
N SER A 116 -8.24 10.39 -10.34
CA SER A 116 -9.72 10.37 -10.29
C SER A 116 -10.33 11.58 -9.56
N GLU A 117 -9.58 12.18 -8.63
CA GLU A 117 -10.03 13.31 -7.82
C GLU A 117 -9.31 14.61 -8.20
N GLN A 118 -8.51 14.60 -9.28
CA GLN A 118 -7.69 15.73 -9.72
C GLN A 118 -6.77 16.29 -8.62
N VAL A 119 -6.34 15.41 -7.69
CA VAL A 119 -5.52 15.79 -6.53
C VAL A 119 -4.08 15.35 -6.77
N VAL A 120 -3.17 16.31 -6.67
CA VAL A 120 -1.75 16.07 -6.41
C VAL A 120 -1.38 16.69 -5.08
N GLY A 121 -0.61 15.97 -4.28
CA GLY A 121 -0.16 16.39 -2.97
C GLY A 121 1.27 15.95 -2.67
N ILE A 122 1.77 16.37 -1.51
CA ILE A 122 3.05 15.93 -0.96
C ILE A 122 2.83 15.40 0.46
N LEU A 123 3.62 14.42 0.89
CA LEU A 123 3.64 14.00 2.29
C LEU A 123 4.51 14.99 3.08
N VAL A 124 3.92 15.72 4.03
CA VAL A 124 4.62 16.66 4.92
C VAL A 124 4.64 16.09 6.33
N SER A 125 5.81 15.66 6.78
CA SER A 125 6.02 14.76 7.92
C SER A 125 5.12 13.52 7.84
N ALA A 126 4.02 13.51 8.60
CA ALA A 126 3.03 12.43 8.64
C ALA A 126 1.66 12.86 8.08
N TYR A 127 1.58 14.05 7.48
CA TYR A 127 0.34 14.67 7.03
C TYR A 127 0.40 14.85 5.51
N PRO A 128 -0.32 14.01 4.73
CA PRO A 128 -0.41 14.23 3.29
C PRO A 128 -1.25 15.48 3.02
N ALA A 129 -0.71 16.38 2.22
CA ALA A 129 -1.33 17.66 1.93
C ALA A 129 -1.38 17.93 0.42
N ALA A 130 -2.53 18.40 -0.05
CA ALA A 130 -2.74 18.73 -1.46
C ALA A 130 -2.03 20.04 -1.83
N ILE A 131 -1.39 20.05 -3.01
CA ILE A 131 -0.88 21.27 -3.67
C ILE A 131 -1.84 21.77 -4.75
N THR A 132 -2.80 20.95 -5.13
CA THR A 132 -3.88 21.25 -6.08
C THR A 132 -5.06 21.90 -5.36
N LYS A 133 -5.92 22.58 -6.12
CA LYS A 133 -7.12 23.25 -5.61
C LYS A 133 -8.09 22.25 -4.99
N GLU A 134 -8.29 21.11 -5.66
CA GLU A 134 -9.01 19.98 -5.10
C GLU A 134 -8.10 19.27 -4.10
N ASN A 135 -8.63 18.98 -2.90
CA ASN A 135 -7.85 18.36 -1.83
C ASN A 135 -8.42 17.03 -1.34
N GLY A 136 -9.69 16.72 -1.63
CA GLY A 136 -10.36 15.51 -1.14
C GLY A 136 -10.19 15.35 0.38
N ASP A 137 -9.74 14.15 0.79
CA ASP A 137 -9.42 13.82 2.19
C ASP A 137 -8.01 14.29 2.63
N LEU A 138 -7.19 14.86 1.73
CA LEU A 138 -5.87 15.38 2.08
C LEU A 138 -5.97 16.75 2.76
N HIS A 139 -4.97 17.05 3.59
CA HIS A 139 -4.89 18.35 4.25
C HIS A 139 -4.69 19.48 3.23
N THR A 140 -5.19 20.66 3.54
CA THR A 140 -4.85 21.88 2.82
C THR A 140 -3.61 22.53 3.43
N LEU A 141 -2.74 23.05 2.58
CA LEU A 141 -1.55 23.76 3.03
C LEU A 141 -1.92 25.17 3.51
N THR A 142 -1.47 25.52 4.70
CA THR A 142 -1.68 26.86 5.30
C THR A 142 -0.65 27.90 4.85
N ALA A 143 0.43 27.45 4.22
CA ALA A 143 1.49 28.26 3.62
C ALA A 143 1.95 27.60 2.32
N PRO A 144 2.61 28.32 1.40
CA PRO A 144 3.16 27.73 0.19
C PRO A 144 4.06 26.53 0.53
N ALA A 145 3.88 25.41 -0.17
CA ALA A 145 4.63 24.17 0.08
C ALA A 145 6.16 24.39 0.11
N ARG A 146 6.65 25.35 -0.69
CA ARG A 146 8.05 25.72 -0.80
C ARG A 146 8.62 26.46 0.42
N GLU A 147 7.78 26.95 1.33
CA GLU A 147 8.18 27.71 2.51
C GLU A 147 8.12 26.87 3.80
N ILE A 148 7.45 25.71 3.75
CA ILE A 148 7.26 24.83 4.88
C ILE A 148 8.63 24.36 5.42
N GLU A 149 8.79 24.47 6.74
CA GLU A 149 10.00 24.09 7.48
C GLU A 149 11.29 24.72 6.92
N GLY A 150 11.20 25.95 6.42
CA GLY A 150 12.37 26.65 5.87
C GLY A 150 12.79 26.15 4.49
N GLY A 151 11.85 25.56 3.73
CA GLY A 151 12.06 25.14 2.35
C GLY A 151 12.51 23.68 2.18
N THR A 152 12.41 22.87 3.23
CA THR A 152 12.67 21.42 3.19
C THR A 152 11.92 20.73 2.04
N TYR A 153 10.68 21.16 1.76
CA TYR A 153 9.80 20.59 0.75
C TYR A 153 9.84 21.30 -0.60
N ALA A 154 10.73 22.28 -0.82
CA ALA A 154 10.70 23.13 -2.02
C ALA A 154 10.75 22.34 -3.33
N ALA A 155 11.59 21.32 -3.40
CA ALA A 155 11.68 20.51 -4.61
C ALA A 155 10.70 19.30 -4.63
N SER A 156 10.00 19.01 -3.52
CA SER A 156 8.79 18.16 -3.54
C SER A 156 7.63 18.91 -4.16
N ALA A 157 7.45 20.16 -3.71
CA ALA A 157 6.47 21.08 -4.25
C ALA A 157 6.67 21.30 -5.74
N GLU A 158 7.90 21.58 -6.19
CA GLU A 158 8.20 21.74 -7.62
C GLU A 158 7.82 20.51 -8.46
N ALA A 159 8.18 19.31 -8.01
CA ALA A 159 7.81 18.07 -8.69
C ALA A 159 6.29 17.86 -8.72
N ALA A 160 5.61 18.08 -7.59
CA ALA A 160 4.17 17.96 -7.49
C ALA A 160 3.43 18.99 -8.37
N GLU A 161 3.89 20.24 -8.40
CA GLU A 161 3.34 21.28 -9.28
C GLU A 161 3.54 20.93 -10.76
N GLN A 162 4.73 20.43 -11.14
CA GLN A 162 5.00 20.01 -12.51
C GLN A 162 4.07 18.88 -12.95
N ILE A 163 3.85 17.89 -12.06
CA ILE A 163 2.92 16.78 -12.31
C ILE A 163 1.49 17.30 -12.44
N ALA A 164 1.02 18.13 -11.50
CA ALA A 164 -0.31 18.74 -11.57
C ALA A 164 -0.53 19.50 -12.88
N ARG A 165 0.44 20.34 -13.30
CA ARG A 165 0.38 21.08 -14.57
C ARG A 165 0.34 20.14 -15.77
N SER A 166 1.10 19.04 -15.76
CA SER A 166 1.07 18.05 -16.86
C SER A 166 -0.28 17.36 -17.02
N TYR A 167 -1.07 17.24 -15.95
CA TYR A 167 -2.44 16.71 -15.97
C TYR A 167 -3.52 17.80 -16.12
N GLY A 168 -3.14 19.08 -16.21
CA GLY A 168 -4.09 20.19 -16.25
C GLY A 168 -4.86 20.40 -14.94
N PHE A 169 -4.34 19.93 -13.81
CA PHE A 169 -4.99 20.10 -12.51
C PHE A 169 -4.71 21.49 -11.94
N PRO A 170 -5.74 22.24 -11.50
CA PRO A 170 -5.55 23.59 -10.97
C PRO A 170 -4.76 23.56 -9.66
N LEU A 171 -3.75 24.42 -9.52
CA LEU A 171 -2.96 24.55 -8.29
C LEU A 171 -3.70 25.35 -7.20
N ALA A 172 -3.47 25.01 -5.94
CA ALA A 172 -3.97 25.78 -4.81
C ALA A 172 -3.30 27.17 -4.80
N GLY A 173 -4.11 28.23 -4.83
CA GLY A 173 -3.63 29.62 -4.79
C GLY A 173 -3.34 30.25 -6.15
N GLU A 174 -3.40 29.50 -7.25
CA GLU A 174 -3.58 30.10 -8.57
C GLU A 174 -5.05 30.56 -8.64
N GLU A 175 -5.29 31.86 -8.37
CA GLU A 175 -6.54 32.48 -8.76
C GLU A 175 -6.66 32.28 -10.27
N THR A 176 -7.59 31.43 -10.67
CA THR A 176 -7.97 31.33 -12.07
C THR A 176 -8.57 32.70 -12.40
N GLU A 177 -7.77 33.60 -12.98
CA GLU A 177 -8.34 34.79 -13.61
C GLU A 177 -9.45 34.27 -14.52
N PRO A 178 -10.70 34.72 -14.33
CA PRO A 178 -11.80 34.21 -15.12
C PRO A 178 -11.39 34.36 -16.57
N ALA A 179 -11.37 33.24 -17.31
CA ALA A 179 -10.97 33.19 -18.71
C ALA A 179 -11.55 34.43 -19.38
N PRO A 180 -10.72 35.28 -20.02
CA PRO A 180 -11.18 36.56 -20.55
C PRO A 180 -12.45 36.27 -21.32
N TYR A 181 -13.56 36.84 -20.86
CA TYR A 181 -14.88 36.65 -21.48
C TYR A 181 -14.64 36.73 -22.98
N ALA A 182 -14.94 35.64 -23.70
CA ALA A 182 -14.67 35.54 -25.12
C ALA A 182 -15.33 36.73 -25.83
N GLU A 183 -14.54 37.78 -26.05
CA GLU A 183 -14.97 39.01 -26.67
C GLU A 183 -15.12 38.70 -28.16
N GLY A 184 -16.29 38.17 -28.52
CA GLY A 184 -16.54 37.75 -29.90
C GLY A 184 -17.51 36.59 -30.12
N ALA A 185 -18.28 36.15 -29.13
CA ALA A 185 -19.40 35.24 -29.40
C ALA A 185 -20.38 35.90 -30.40
N ARG A 186 -20.23 35.61 -31.70
CA ARG A 186 -21.15 36.03 -32.75
C ARG A 186 -22.47 35.28 -32.55
N VAL A 187 -23.46 35.95 -32.00
CA VAL A 187 -24.84 35.45 -32.00
C VAL A 187 -25.37 35.54 -33.43
N GLN A 188 -25.55 34.40 -34.09
CA GLN A 188 -26.14 34.33 -35.42
C GLN A 188 -27.66 34.30 -35.29
N GLN A 189 -28.30 35.45 -35.41
CA GLN A 189 -29.77 35.57 -35.39
C GLN A 189 -30.29 35.72 -36.83
N GLY A 190 -30.56 34.59 -37.48
CA GLY A 190 -31.06 34.54 -38.86
C GLY A 190 -30.06 35.05 -39.92
N ASN A 191 -30.58 35.47 -41.09
CA ASN A 191 -29.78 35.83 -42.28
C ASN A 191 -28.99 37.16 -42.18
N ARG A 192 -28.63 37.63 -40.99
CA ARG A 192 -27.82 38.85 -40.82
C ARG A 192 -26.69 38.63 -39.84
N THR A 193 -25.46 38.79 -40.34
CA THR A 193 -24.23 38.80 -39.55
C THR A 193 -23.98 40.21 -39.02
N GLY A 194 -24.22 40.44 -37.73
CA GLY A 194 -23.82 41.67 -37.03
C GLY A 194 -22.67 41.37 -36.07
N THR A 195 -21.73 42.30 -35.94
CA THR A 195 -20.65 42.22 -34.93
C THR A 195 -21.09 43.02 -33.72
N VAL A 196 -21.29 42.39 -32.57
CA VAL A 196 -21.61 43.10 -31.31
C VAL A 196 -20.28 43.45 -30.66
N THR A 197 -19.92 44.73 -30.66
CA THR A 197 -18.82 45.26 -29.87
C THR A 197 -19.37 45.55 -28.47
N ALA A 198 -18.84 44.88 -27.45
CA ALA A 198 -19.19 45.17 -26.07
C ALA A 198 -18.61 46.54 -25.69
N VAL A 199 -19.40 47.60 -25.84
CA VAL A 199 -19.05 48.90 -25.28
C VAL A 199 -19.36 48.83 -23.79
N ASN A 200 -18.30 48.92 -22.98
CA ASN A 200 -18.39 49.02 -21.53
C ASN A 200 -19.07 50.35 -21.16
N VAL A 201 -20.38 50.34 -20.91
CA VAL A 201 -21.15 51.51 -20.46
C VAL A 201 -21.45 51.32 -18.96
N PRO A 202 -21.02 52.24 -18.08
CA PRO A 202 -21.34 52.14 -16.66
C PRO A 202 -22.76 52.64 -16.39
N MET A 203 -23.47 51.91 -15.52
CA MET A 203 -24.75 52.27 -14.88
C MET A 203 -25.97 52.44 -15.80
N PHE A 204 -26.72 51.35 -15.98
CA PHE A 204 -28.18 51.42 -16.09
C PHE A 204 -28.81 50.49 -15.04
N HIS A 205 -29.88 50.97 -14.41
CA HIS A 205 -30.64 50.29 -13.37
C HIS A 205 -31.39 49.11 -14.00
N LEU A 206 -31.21 47.90 -13.48
CA LEU A 206 -31.90 46.70 -13.96
C LEU A 206 -33.17 46.49 -13.12
N ASP A 207 -34.34 46.77 -13.70
CA ASP A 207 -35.63 46.54 -13.06
C ASP A 207 -36.04 45.07 -13.23
N THR A 208 -35.72 44.26 -12.22
CA THR A 208 -36.20 42.87 -11.98
C THR A 208 -35.77 41.76 -12.95
N GLN A 209 -35.08 40.76 -12.38
CA GLN A 209 -34.82 39.46 -12.99
C GLN A 209 -35.79 38.43 -12.39
N THR A 210 -36.48 37.66 -13.24
CA THR A 210 -37.24 36.48 -12.78
C THR A 210 -36.63 35.23 -13.41
N THR A 211 -36.02 34.38 -12.59
CA THR A 211 -35.46 33.11 -13.04
C THR A 211 -36.46 31.99 -12.74
N THR A 212 -36.91 31.31 -13.79
CA THR A 212 -37.56 30.00 -13.66
C THR A 212 -36.65 28.93 -14.23
N ARG A 213 -36.79 27.70 -13.72
CA ARG A 213 -35.81 26.59 -13.83
C ARG A 213 -35.29 26.28 -15.25
N ASP A 214 -36.02 26.69 -16.29
CA ASP A 214 -35.69 26.32 -17.66
C ASP A 214 -35.45 27.50 -18.63
N ASN A 215 -35.68 28.76 -18.23
CA ASN A 215 -35.48 29.94 -19.12
C ASN A 215 -35.03 31.20 -18.36
N VAL A 216 -34.18 32.00 -19.00
CA VAL A 216 -33.86 33.37 -18.58
C VAL A 216 -34.56 34.34 -19.51
N THR A 217 -35.44 35.17 -18.96
CA THR A 217 -36.12 36.25 -19.66
C THR A 217 -35.56 37.57 -19.17
N ILE A 218 -35.12 38.42 -20.10
CA ILE A 218 -34.64 39.77 -19.80
C ILE A 218 -35.62 40.76 -20.43
N GLU A 219 -36.16 41.64 -19.59
CA GLU A 219 -37.03 42.73 -20.00
C GLU A 219 -36.22 44.04 -20.01
N TRP A 220 -36.28 44.76 -21.11
CA TRP A 220 -35.53 46.01 -21.30
C TRP A 220 -36.47 47.22 -21.17
N ASP A 221 -35.96 48.36 -20.69
CA ASP A 221 -36.72 49.61 -20.36
C ASP A 221 -37.63 50.17 -21.47
N HIS A 222 -37.48 49.68 -22.70
CA HIS A 222 -38.25 50.06 -23.88
C HIS A 222 -39.35 49.02 -24.23
N GLY A 223 -39.74 48.18 -23.26
CA GLY A 223 -40.87 47.26 -23.36
C GLY A 223 -40.64 46.08 -24.29
N THR A 224 -39.38 45.75 -24.57
CA THR A 224 -39.02 44.60 -25.41
C THR A 224 -38.54 43.46 -24.49
N THR A 225 -39.15 42.30 -24.62
CA THR A 225 -38.81 41.10 -23.84
C THR A 225 -38.04 40.12 -24.72
N SER A 226 -36.88 39.64 -24.25
CA SER A 226 -36.11 38.58 -24.94
C SER A 226 -35.98 37.35 -24.05
N THR A 227 -36.29 36.18 -24.61
CA THR A 227 -36.19 34.89 -23.93
C THR A 227 -35.09 34.07 -24.59
N ILE A 228 -34.11 33.63 -23.80
CA ILE A 228 -33.00 32.79 -24.28
C ILE A 228 -33.28 31.34 -23.87
N HIS A 229 -33.43 30.46 -24.85
CA HIS A 229 -33.55 29.02 -24.64
C HIS A 229 -32.16 28.36 -24.71
N PRO A 230 -31.76 27.53 -23.72
CA PRO A 230 -30.40 26.97 -23.65
C PRO A 230 -30.10 25.81 -24.64
N SER A 231 -30.96 25.52 -25.62
CA SER A 231 -30.74 24.41 -26.55
C SER A 231 -29.96 24.84 -27.80
N HIS A 232 -28.64 25.01 -27.70
CA HIS A 232 -27.63 24.76 -28.75
C HIS A 232 -26.27 25.32 -28.30
N VAL A 233 -25.55 24.55 -27.49
CA VAL A 233 -24.10 24.65 -27.36
C VAL A 233 -23.58 23.23 -27.53
N GLU A 234 -23.18 22.86 -28.74
CA GLU A 234 -22.43 21.63 -28.95
C GLU A 234 -20.97 21.90 -28.54
N PRO A 235 -20.42 21.20 -27.53
CA PRO A 235 -18.99 21.22 -27.32
C PRO A 235 -18.31 20.45 -28.46
N ALA A 236 -17.24 21.02 -29.01
CA ALA A 236 -16.34 20.31 -29.90
C ALA A 236 -15.67 19.18 -29.11
N ASN A 237 -16.21 17.97 -29.20
CA ASN A 237 -15.55 16.75 -28.74
C ASN A 237 -14.43 16.40 -29.73
N GLU A 238 -13.23 16.90 -29.48
CA GLU A 238 -12.00 16.23 -29.92
C GLU A 238 -11.90 14.95 -29.07
N THR A 239 -12.11 13.79 -29.70
CA THR A 239 -12.21 12.51 -29.01
C THR A 239 -10.86 12.10 -28.43
N THR A 240 -10.84 11.76 -27.15
CA THR A 240 -9.66 11.31 -26.37
C THR A 240 -8.87 10.19 -27.06
N GLU A 241 -9.53 9.37 -27.88
CA GLU A 241 -8.91 8.30 -28.68
C GLU A 241 -7.94 8.83 -29.75
N GLU A 242 -8.16 10.05 -30.27
CA GLU A 242 -7.32 10.65 -31.31
C GLU A 242 -6.03 11.24 -30.72
N ILE A 243 -6.07 11.64 -29.43
CA ILE A 243 -4.90 12.09 -28.67
C ILE A 243 -4.03 10.90 -28.26
N GLU A 244 -4.63 9.79 -27.80
CA GLU A 244 -3.88 8.56 -27.46
C GLU A 244 -3.24 7.91 -28.70
N ALA A 245 -3.92 7.91 -29.85
CA ALA A 245 -3.36 7.39 -31.10
C ALA A 245 -2.17 8.22 -31.63
N GLN A 246 -2.18 9.55 -31.44
CA GLN A 246 -1.06 10.41 -31.82
C GLN A 246 0.15 10.24 -30.89
N GLN A 247 -0.06 9.97 -29.60
CA GLN A 247 1.01 9.65 -28.65
C GLN A 247 1.65 8.29 -28.92
N ALA A 248 0.85 7.24 -29.21
CA ALA A 248 1.38 5.93 -29.57
C ALA A 248 2.23 5.95 -30.85
N ALA A 249 1.87 6.80 -31.83
CA ALA A 249 2.65 6.97 -33.05
C ALA A 249 3.98 7.72 -32.83
N ALA A 250 4.05 8.62 -31.85
CA ALA A 250 5.27 9.34 -31.48
C ALA A 250 6.27 8.45 -30.73
N GLU A 251 5.82 7.55 -29.86
CA GLU A 251 6.70 6.63 -29.12
C GLU A 251 7.34 5.55 -30.00
N VAL A 252 6.62 5.08 -31.04
CA VAL A 252 7.15 4.08 -31.98
C VAL A 252 8.27 4.63 -32.87
N THR A 253 8.28 5.94 -33.15
CA THR A 253 9.29 6.56 -34.03
C THR A 253 10.63 6.85 -33.32
N GLU A 254 10.66 6.97 -31.99
CA GLU A 254 11.92 7.07 -31.23
C GLU A 254 12.60 5.71 -31.02
N ILE A 255 11.83 4.62 -30.93
CA ILE A 255 12.39 3.27 -30.76
C ILE A 255 13.07 2.76 -32.04
N GLU A 256 12.56 3.10 -33.23
CA GLU A 256 13.16 2.70 -34.50
C GLU A 256 14.43 3.50 -34.88
N ALA A 257 14.66 4.68 -34.28
CA ALA A 257 15.89 5.46 -34.51
C ALA A 257 17.14 4.88 -33.81
N SER A 258 16.97 3.88 -32.94
CA SER A 258 18.06 3.27 -32.17
C SER A 258 18.54 1.92 -32.73
N ALA A 259 17.92 1.41 -33.80
CA ALA A 259 18.27 0.13 -34.41
C ALA A 259 19.44 0.25 -35.41
N GLY A 260 20.58 0.73 -34.92
CA GLY A 260 21.87 0.60 -35.61
C GLY A 260 22.34 -0.86 -35.57
N THR A 261 22.32 -1.49 -36.74
CA THR A 261 22.89 -2.80 -37.10
C THR A 261 24.10 -3.28 -36.27
N TRP A 262 23.87 -4.23 -35.35
CA TRP A 262 24.93 -5.09 -34.82
C TRP A 262 24.93 -6.42 -35.59
N ARG A 263 25.78 -6.50 -36.62
CA ARG A 263 26.27 -7.76 -37.18
C ARG A 263 27.79 -7.77 -37.03
N GLY A 264 28.29 -8.82 -36.38
CA GLY A 264 29.67 -9.30 -36.56
C GLY A 264 30.52 -9.31 -35.30
N GLU A 265 31.07 -10.49 -35.03
CA GLU A 265 32.29 -10.74 -34.26
C GLU A 265 32.25 -10.60 -32.73
N TRP A 266 31.69 -11.66 -32.14
CA TRP A 266 32.29 -12.29 -30.97
C TRP A 266 33.24 -13.41 -31.45
N ILE A 267 34.51 -13.35 -31.06
CA ILE A 267 35.36 -14.42 -30.47
C ILE A 267 36.85 -14.11 -30.74
N GLY A 268 37.55 -13.82 -29.65
CA GLY A 268 38.87 -14.34 -29.30
C GLY A 268 40.04 -14.02 -30.24
N GLU A 269 40.91 -13.09 -29.81
CA GLU A 269 42.38 -13.21 -29.84
C GLU A 269 42.98 -11.88 -29.36
N GLU A 270 43.46 -11.82 -28.11
CA GLU A 270 44.55 -10.90 -27.79
C GLU A 270 45.64 -11.63 -27.02
N SER A 271 46.84 -11.41 -27.53
CA SER A 271 48.07 -12.10 -27.26
C SER A 271 48.65 -11.80 -25.88
N ALA A 272 49.43 -12.76 -25.40
CA ALA A 272 50.30 -12.61 -24.24
C ALA A 272 51.26 -11.42 -24.38
N GLY A 273 51.21 -10.49 -23.43
CA GLY A 273 52.21 -9.45 -23.25
C GLY A 273 51.76 -8.39 -22.25
N ASP A 274 52.48 -8.29 -21.13
CA ASP A 274 52.37 -7.28 -20.06
C ASP A 274 51.14 -7.32 -19.14
N THR A 275 51.34 -8.02 -18.02
CA THR A 275 50.55 -7.80 -16.81
C THR A 275 51.07 -6.54 -16.11
N LEU A 276 50.21 -5.53 -15.95
CA LEU A 276 50.52 -4.25 -15.32
C LEU A 276 50.61 -4.33 -13.78
N PHE A 277 50.50 -5.52 -13.18
CA PHE A 277 50.58 -5.72 -11.73
C PHE A 277 51.31 -7.01 -11.39
N ASP A 278 52.54 -6.89 -10.89
CA ASP A 278 53.20 -7.95 -10.15
C ASP A 278 52.47 -8.14 -8.82
N VAL A 279 51.70 -9.22 -8.73
CA VAL A 279 51.09 -9.66 -7.48
C VAL A 279 52.13 -10.49 -6.72
N GLU A 280 52.76 -9.89 -5.71
CA GLU A 280 53.61 -10.61 -4.75
C GLU A 280 52.81 -11.73 -4.07
N PRO A 281 53.37 -12.95 -3.93
CA PRO A 281 52.66 -14.06 -3.31
C PRO A 281 52.63 -13.90 -1.78
N ALA A 282 51.41 -13.88 -1.25
CA ALA A 282 51.00 -14.28 0.10
C ALA A 282 52.00 -14.02 1.25
N ALA A 283 52.14 -12.75 1.64
CA ALA A 283 52.57 -12.42 2.99
C ALA A 283 51.37 -12.44 3.95
N GLU A 284 51.54 -13.19 5.04
CA GLU A 284 50.62 -13.44 6.14
C GLU A 284 49.95 -12.16 6.67
N GLN A 285 48.65 -11.98 6.41
CA GLN A 285 47.81 -11.02 7.13
C GLN A 285 46.70 -11.75 7.87
N GLY A 286 46.99 -12.16 9.11
CA GLY A 286 46.01 -12.88 9.92
C GLY A 286 46.47 -13.25 11.33
N ALA A 287 47.08 -12.33 12.09
CA ALA A 287 47.31 -12.53 13.52
C ALA A 287 47.21 -11.19 14.29
N LEU A 288 45.98 -10.75 14.55
CA LEU A 288 45.75 -9.55 15.38
C LEU A 288 44.53 -9.68 16.32
N PHE A 289 44.20 -10.92 16.71
CA PHE A 289 43.34 -11.18 17.86
C PHE A 289 44.03 -12.20 18.76
N THR A 290 44.69 -11.69 19.81
CA THR A 290 45.16 -12.52 20.91
C THR A 290 43.95 -13.01 21.69
N GLU A 291 43.72 -14.33 21.62
CA GLU A 291 42.80 -15.08 22.47
C GLU A 291 43.23 -14.95 23.93
N GLY A 292 42.58 -14.02 24.64
CA GLY A 292 42.60 -13.95 26.09
C GLY A 292 41.22 -14.30 26.64
N ASP A 293 41.10 -15.54 27.14
CA ASP A 293 40.21 -15.92 28.24
C ASP A 293 38.68 -15.74 28.05
N GLN A 294 38.14 -16.28 26.95
CA GLN A 294 36.72 -16.66 26.94
C GLN A 294 36.59 -18.16 27.28
N PRO A 295 35.90 -18.54 28.37
CA PRO A 295 35.64 -19.95 28.63
C PRO A 295 34.84 -20.52 27.45
N ALA A 296 35.35 -21.60 26.87
CA ALA A 296 34.75 -22.31 25.76
C ALA A 296 33.27 -22.59 26.07
N ARG A 297 32.37 -21.79 25.50
CA ARG A 297 30.95 -22.10 25.52
C ARG A 297 30.76 -23.26 24.57
N GLU A 298 30.59 -24.45 25.13
CA GLU A 298 30.15 -25.63 24.38
C GLU A 298 28.91 -25.23 23.57
N ALA A 299 29.04 -25.28 22.24
CA ALA A 299 27.93 -25.04 21.34
C ALA A 299 26.87 -26.11 21.66
N ILE A 300 25.75 -25.68 22.24
CA ILE A 300 24.58 -26.53 22.45
C ILE A 300 24.02 -26.87 21.08
N ALA A 301 24.53 -27.94 20.48
CA ALA A 301 24.01 -28.48 19.22
C ALA A 301 22.74 -29.26 19.52
N VAL A 302 21.59 -28.58 19.52
CA VAL A 302 20.30 -29.25 19.57
C VAL A 302 20.07 -29.95 18.23
N ARG A 303 20.42 -31.24 18.15
CA ARG A 303 20.04 -32.09 17.02
C ARG A 303 18.59 -32.52 17.20
N MET A 304 17.65 -31.78 16.63
CA MET A 304 16.30 -32.27 16.45
C MET A 304 16.28 -33.19 15.22
N THR A 305 16.08 -34.48 15.44
CA THR A 305 15.82 -35.44 14.37
C THR A 305 14.31 -35.49 14.17
N PRO A 306 13.73 -34.83 13.14
CA PRO A 306 12.30 -34.88 12.94
C PRO A 306 11.87 -36.32 12.63
N GLU A 307 10.76 -36.74 13.24
CA GLU A 307 10.17 -38.04 13.00
C GLU A 307 9.85 -38.20 11.49
N PRO A 308 10.30 -39.28 10.82
CA PRO A 308 10.06 -39.49 9.38
C PRO A 308 8.57 -39.41 8.99
N ALA A 309 7.66 -39.87 9.85
CA ALA A 309 6.22 -39.76 9.65
C ALA A 309 5.73 -38.30 9.66
N GLY A 310 6.31 -37.45 10.51
CA GLY A 310 6.04 -36.02 10.53
C GLY A 310 6.46 -35.33 9.23
N LEU A 311 7.66 -35.66 8.73
CA LEU A 311 8.13 -35.15 7.44
C LEU A 311 7.26 -35.62 6.27
N ALA A 312 6.79 -36.87 6.29
CA ALA A 312 5.89 -37.38 5.26
C ALA A 312 4.55 -36.62 5.25
N ARG A 313 3.94 -36.38 6.42
CA ARG A 313 2.72 -35.57 6.53
C ARG A 313 2.91 -34.14 6.04
N ILE A 314 4.01 -33.49 6.42
CA ILE A 314 4.32 -32.12 5.96
C ILE A 314 4.49 -32.08 4.43
N ARG A 315 5.19 -33.06 3.85
CA ARG A 315 5.37 -33.15 2.39
C ARG A 315 4.05 -33.41 1.66
N ALA A 316 3.21 -34.29 2.19
CA ALA A 316 1.89 -34.56 1.63
C ALA A 316 1.01 -33.31 1.67
N LYS A 317 0.97 -32.60 2.81
CA LYS A 317 0.25 -31.32 2.92
C LYS A 317 0.79 -30.29 1.94
N ALA A 318 2.11 -30.11 1.88
CA ALA A 318 2.72 -29.14 0.95
C ALA A 318 2.47 -29.49 -0.53
N ALA A 319 2.30 -30.78 -0.87
CA ALA A 319 1.93 -31.19 -2.22
C ALA A 319 0.47 -30.85 -2.52
N ALA A 320 -0.45 -31.15 -1.60
CA ALA A 320 -1.87 -30.80 -1.71
C ALA A 320 -2.06 -29.28 -1.80
N ASP A 321 -1.39 -28.50 -0.95
CA ASP A 321 -1.48 -27.03 -0.96
C ASP A 321 -0.96 -26.45 -2.31
N ARG A 322 0.13 -27.00 -2.88
CA ARG A 322 0.63 -26.59 -4.21
C ARG A 322 -0.31 -26.99 -5.35
N GLU A 323 -1.05 -28.06 -5.20
CA GLU A 323 -2.06 -28.49 -6.16
C GLU A 323 -3.29 -27.60 -6.10
N ALA A 324 -3.78 -27.30 -4.90
CA ALA A 324 -4.87 -26.34 -4.67
C ALA A 324 -4.52 -24.93 -5.20
N TYR A 325 -3.31 -24.44 -4.93
CA TYR A 325 -2.87 -23.14 -5.46
C TYR A 325 -2.81 -23.12 -6.99
N ARG A 326 -2.30 -24.18 -7.62
CA ARG A 326 -2.32 -24.29 -9.10
C ARG A 326 -3.74 -24.34 -9.63
N ALA A 327 -4.65 -25.01 -8.92
CA ALA A 327 -6.05 -25.09 -9.28
C ALA A 327 -6.74 -23.72 -9.27
N GLU A 328 -6.51 -22.94 -8.22
CA GLU A 328 -7.00 -21.57 -8.07
C GLU A 328 -6.42 -20.64 -9.14
N MET A 329 -5.11 -20.70 -9.38
CA MET A 329 -4.44 -19.88 -10.39
C MET A 329 -4.96 -20.16 -11.81
N ASP A 330 -5.22 -21.42 -12.13
CA ASP A 330 -5.80 -21.81 -13.41
C ASP A 330 -7.23 -21.26 -13.57
N GLU A 331 -8.06 -21.31 -12.53
CA GLU A 331 -9.41 -20.73 -12.55
C GLU A 331 -9.39 -19.20 -12.67
N ARG A 332 -8.47 -18.54 -11.95
CA ARG A 332 -8.29 -17.10 -12.02
C ARG A 332 -7.84 -16.64 -13.41
N GLN A 333 -6.88 -17.34 -14.02
CA GLN A 333 -6.46 -17.06 -15.40
C GLN A 333 -7.61 -17.25 -16.39
N ALA A 334 -8.41 -18.30 -16.23
CA ALA A 334 -9.57 -18.53 -17.10
C ALA A 334 -10.61 -17.40 -16.95
N ALA A 335 -10.88 -16.95 -15.72
CA ALA A 335 -11.78 -15.83 -15.46
C ALA A 335 -11.28 -14.52 -16.07
N ASP A 336 -9.97 -14.24 -15.98
CA ASP A 336 -9.32 -13.07 -16.54
C ASP A 336 -9.45 -13.02 -18.09
N HIS A 337 -9.19 -14.14 -18.76
CA HIS A 337 -9.42 -14.27 -20.20
C HIS A 337 -10.87 -13.96 -20.58
N ILE A 338 -11.85 -14.50 -19.83
CA ILE A 338 -13.27 -14.26 -20.07
C ILE A 338 -13.62 -12.77 -19.87
N ALA A 339 -13.10 -12.14 -18.81
CA ALA A 339 -13.35 -10.73 -18.51
C ALA A 339 -12.83 -9.79 -19.61
N HIS A 340 -11.71 -10.14 -20.25
CA HIS A 340 -11.12 -9.38 -21.35
C HIS A 340 -11.62 -9.79 -22.74
N GLY A 341 -12.66 -10.64 -22.84
CA GLY A 341 -13.21 -11.10 -24.12
C GLY A 341 -12.25 -11.99 -24.93
N ALA A 342 -11.18 -12.47 -24.32
CA ALA A 342 -10.23 -13.38 -24.93
C ALA A 342 -10.66 -14.84 -24.73
N PRO A 343 -10.48 -15.73 -25.72
CA PRO A 343 -10.72 -17.16 -25.51
C PRO A 343 -9.72 -17.73 -24.50
N VAL A 344 -10.19 -18.58 -23.58
CA VAL A 344 -9.33 -19.31 -22.63
C VAL A 344 -8.39 -20.25 -23.40
N PRO A 345 -7.06 -20.23 -23.14
CA PRO A 345 -6.13 -21.12 -23.81
C PRO A 345 -6.52 -22.60 -23.67
N ALA A 346 -6.51 -23.36 -24.77
CA ALA A 346 -6.97 -24.75 -24.79
C ALA A 346 -6.24 -25.65 -23.76
N ALA A 347 -4.95 -25.42 -23.53
CA ALA A 347 -4.16 -26.14 -22.52
C ALA A 347 -4.59 -25.82 -21.08
N LEU A 348 -5.04 -24.58 -20.82
CA LEU A 348 -5.58 -24.18 -19.53
C LEU A 348 -6.96 -24.82 -19.32
N GLN A 349 -7.83 -24.75 -20.34
CA GLN A 349 -9.15 -25.37 -20.32
C GLN A 349 -9.09 -26.88 -20.08
N ALA A 350 -8.18 -27.59 -20.78
CA ALA A 350 -7.99 -29.03 -20.60
C ALA A 350 -7.56 -29.41 -19.16
N ARG A 351 -6.77 -28.57 -18.48
CA ARG A 351 -6.38 -28.80 -17.07
C ARG A 351 -7.55 -28.63 -16.11
N ILE A 352 -8.40 -27.63 -16.34
CA ILE A 352 -9.63 -27.42 -15.55
C ILE A 352 -10.60 -28.59 -15.76
N ASP A 353 -10.79 -29.02 -17.02
CA ASP A 353 -11.71 -30.10 -17.36
C ASP A 353 -11.24 -31.46 -16.82
N ALA A 354 -9.94 -31.76 -16.92
CA ALA A 354 -9.36 -32.97 -16.32
C ALA A 354 -9.59 -33.02 -14.81
N ARG A 355 -9.37 -31.90 -14.10
CA ARG A 355 -9.60 -31.81 -12.65
C ARG A 355 -11.07 -32.00 -12.28
N ARG A 356 -11.99 -31.42 -13.06
CA ARG A 356 -13.44 -31.63 -12.86
C ARG A 356 -13.85 -33.07 -13.13
N ALA A 357 -13.25 -33.71 -14.12
CA ALA A 357 -13.48 -35.12 -14.42
C ALA A 357 -12.94 -36.03 -13.31
N GLU A 358 -11.76 -35.74 -12.76
CA GLU A 358 -11.20 -36.46 -11.60
C GLU A 358 -12.10 -36.30 -10.36
N ALA A 359 -12.53 -35.07 -10.04
CA ALA A 359 -13.46 -34.82 -8.93
C ALA A 359 -14.84 -35.49 -9.13
N ALA A 360 -15.29 -35.66 -10.37
CA ALA A 360 -16.51 -36.40 -10.68
C ALA A 360 -16.32 -37.93 -10.69
N ALA A 361 -15.09 -38.40 -10.94
CA ALA A 361 -14.73 -39.81 -10.98
C ALA A 361 -14.37 -40.36 -9.60
N GLU A 362 -14.03 -39.52 -8.62
CA GLU A 362 -13.98 -39.93 -7.22
C GLU A 362 -15.36 -40.48 -6.85
N PRO A 363 -15.48 -41.81 -6.64
CA PRO A 363 -16.77 -42.43 -6.38
C PRO A 363 -17.27 -41.80 -5.10
N ALA A 364 -18.37 -41.04 -5.19
CA ALA A 364 -18.98 -40.31 -4.09
C ALA A 364 -18.81 -41.13 -2.83
N GLU A 365 -17.79 -40.76 -2.04
CA GLU A 365 -17.35 -41.58 -0.92
C GLU A 365 -18.62 -41.76 -0.13
N THR A 366 -19.07 -43.01 0.01
CA THR A 366 -20.36 -43.30 0.61
C THR A 366 -20.22 -42.90 2.06
N LEU A 367 -20.47 -41.61 2.32
CA LEU A 367 -20.38 -40.99 3.63
C LEU A 367 -21.19 -41.93 4.49
N PRO A 368 -20.55 -42.61 5.47
CA PRO A 368 -21.18 -43.69 6.21
C PRO A 368 -22.53 -43.17 6.65
N ALA A 369 -23.61 -43.85 6.21
CA ALA A 369 -24.98 -43.36 6.28
C ALA A 369 -25.14 -42.56 7.56
N ARG A 370 -25.16 -41.22 7.45
CA ARG A 370 -25.18 -40.34 8.60
C ARG A 370 -26.41 -40.74 9.37
N ARG A 371 -26.21 -41.46 10.47
CA ARG A 371 -27.27 -41.81 11.40
C ARG A 371 -27.86 -40.45 11.77
N VAL A 372 -29.09 -40.20 11.34
CA VAL A 372 -29.84 -39.02 11.75
C VAL A 372 -30.01 -39.16 13.25
N ILE A 373 -29.03 -38.66 14.01
CA ILE A 373 -29.27 -38.21 15.37
C ILE A 373 -30.17 -37.02 15.16
N GLU A 374 -31.43 -37.17 15.55
CA GLU A 374 -32.43 -36.11 15.60
C GLU A 374 -31.74 -34.84 16.07
N GLY A 375 -31.58 -33.90 15.14
CA GLY A 375 -30.65 -32.80 15.27
C GLY A 375 -31.05 -31.92 16.43
N VAL A 376 -30.19 -31.86 17.45
CA VAL A 376 -30.14 -30.69 18.33
C VAL A 376 -29.82 -29.53 17.40
N ILE A 377 -30.80 -28.68 17.11
CA ILE A 377 -30.55 -27.36 16.53
C ILE A 377 -29.59 -26.70 17.52
N VAL A 378 -28.31 -26.62 17.17
CA VAL A 378 -27.34 -25.83 17.92
C VAL A 378 -27.76 -24.39 17.69
N GLY A 379 -28.55 -23.86 18.62
CA GLY A 379 -28.85 -22.43 18.63
C GLY A 379 -27.52 -21.70 18.74
N HIS A 380 -27.14 -20.97 17.68
CA HIS A 380 -26.05 -20.03 17.76
C HIS A 380 -26.39 -19.01 18.84
N ALA A 381 -25.51 -18.83 19.82
CA ALA A 381 -25.71 -17.96 20.95
C ALA A 381 -25.71 -16.47 20.56
N GLY A 382 -25.49 -16.17 19.28
CA GLY A 382 -25.68 -14.84 18.68
C GLY A 382 -24.42 -14.01 18.72
N ALA A 383 -24.58 -12.70 18.94
CA ALA A 383 -23.46 -11.78 19.15
C ALA A 383 -23.43 -11.30 20.60
N ALA A 384 -22.24 -11.15 21.17
CA ALA A 384 -22.04 -10.63 22.51
C ALA A 384 -21.04 -9.48 22.52
N GLU A 385 -21.22 -8.55 23.45
CA GLU A 385 -20.34 -7.39 23.62
C GLU A 385 -19.32 -7.67 24.73
N GLY A 386 -18.04 -7.63 24.40
CA GLY A 386 -16.94 -7.68 25.36
C GLY A 386 -16.63 -9.07 25.91
N SER A 387 -17.19 -10.11 25.29
CA SER A 387 -16.91 -11.52 25.55
C SER A 387 -17.32 -12.34 24.33
N THR A 388 -16.94 -13.62 24.29
CA THR A 388 -17.62 -14.56 23.38
C THR A 388 -19.08 -14.73 23.82
N PRO A 389 -19.99 -15.13 22.92
CA PRO A 389 -21.38 -15.40 23.32
C PRO A 389 -21.50 -16.54 24.34
N ALA A 390 -20.65 -17.57 24.25
CA ALA A 390 -20.58 -18.67 25.21
C ALA A 390 -20.24 -18.20 26.64
N ASP A 391 -19.42 -17.15 26.77
CA ASP A 391 -18.94 -16.66 28.07
C ASP A 391 -19.69 -15.43 28.59
N ALA A 392 -20.68 -14.92 27.85
CA ALA A 392 -21.40 -13.69 28.20
C ALA A 392 -22.09 -13.75 29.58
N GLY A 393 -22.52 -14.95 29.99
CA GLY A 393 -23.13 -15.20 31.30
C GLY A 393 -22.14 -15.48 32.44
N HIS A 394 -20.84 -15.59 32.17
CA HIS A 394 -19.86 -15.98 33.19
C HIS A 394 -19.71 -14.89 34.27
N PRO A 395 -19.78 -15.20 35.57
CA PRO A 395 -19.82 -14.20 36.63
C PRO A 395 -18.57 -13.31 36.68
N ASN A 396 -17.39 -13.85 36.33
CA ASN A 396 -16.17 -13.06 36.24
C ASN A 396 -16.14 -12.14 35.02
N VAL A 397 -16.76 -12.55 33.91
CA VAL A 397 -16.86 -11.73 32.69
C VAL A 397 -17.78 -10.54 32.96
N ILE A 398 -18.95 -10.77 33.56
CA ILE A 398 -19.89 -9.72 33.95
C ILE A 398 -19.21 -8.70 34.89
N ALA A 399 -18.50 -9.18 35.92
CA ALA A 399 -17.80 -8.31 36.86
C ALA A 399 -16.66 -7.50 36.20
N ALA A 400 -15.90 -8.11 35.29
CA ALA A 400 -14.83 -7.44 34.55
C ALA A 400 -15.40 -6.38 33.60
N ARG A 401 -16.48 -6.69 32.86
CA ARG A 401 -17.17 -5.72 31.99
C ARG A 401 -17.69 -4.51 32.77
N ALA A 402 -18.32 -4.72 33.93
CA ALA A 402 -18.76 -3.62 34.79
C ALA A 402 -17.59 -2.74 35.30
N THR A 403 -16.39 -3.32 35.42
CA THR A 403 -15.17 -2.59 35.79
C THR A 403 -14.63 -1.76 34.62
N LEU A 404 -14.72 -2.30 33.42
CA LEU A 404 -14.24 -1.69 32.17
C LEU A 404 -15.27 -0.78 31.48
N ASP A 405 -16.41 -0.54 32.12
CA ASP A 405 -17.48 0.35 31.64
C ASP A 405 -16.94 1.70 31.16
N GLY A 406 -17.45 2.21 30.04
CA GLY A 406 -16.97 3.43 29.38
C GLY A 406 -15.74 3.27 28.47
N LEU A 407 -15.17 2.07 28.35
CA LEU A 407 -14.22 1.74 27.28
C LEU A 407 -14.95 1.11 26.08
N ALA A 408 -14.36 1.24 24.88
CA ALA A 408 -14.91 0.61 23.68
C ALA A 408 -14.96 -0.92 23.84
N VAL A 409 -16.10 -1.50 23.50
CA VAL A 409 -16.38 -2.93 23.67
C VAL A 409 -16.33 -3.62 22.31
N ALA A 410 -15.58 -4.71 22.20
CA ALA A 410 -15.57 -5.52 20.98
C ALA A 410 -16.88 -6.32 20.88
N ARG A 411 -17.55 -6.27 19.72
CA ARG A 411 -18.71 -7.12 19.43
C ARG A 411 -18.23 -8.41 18.77
N MET A 412 -18.50 -9.53 19.42
CA MET A 412 -18.03 -10.86 19.02
C MET A 412 -19.20 -11.72 18.56
N THR A 413 -18.96 -12.58 17.57
CA THR A 413 -19.87 -13.64 17.15
C THR A 413 -19.34 -15.01 17.58
N ASP A 414 -20.14 -16.06 17.46
CA ASP A 414 -19.71 -17.45 17.70
C ASP A 414 -18.60 -17.93 16.74
N HIS A 415 -18.38 -17.22 15.64
CA HIS A 415 -17.45 -17.60 14.57
C HIS A 415 -16.19 -16.74 14.51
N HIS A 416 -16.05 -15.77 15.42
CA HIS A 416 -14.95 -14.82 15.37
C HIS A 416 -13.63 -15.49 15.76
N ASP A 417 -12.73 -15.66 14.79
CA ASP A 417 -11.35 -16.08 15.04
C ASP A 417 -10.46 -14.86 15.21
N VAL A 418 -10.03 -14.60 16.45
CA VAL A 418 -9.16 -13.45 16.77
C VAL A 418 -7.75 -13.56 16.20
N SER A 419 -7.37 -14.72 15.65
CA SER A 419 -6.09 -14.94 14.97
C SER A 419 -6.20 -14.67 13.46
N ASP A 420 -7.37 -14.93 12.88
CA ASP A 420 -7.65 -14.79 11.45
C ASP A 420 -9.08 -14.25 11.21
N PRO A 421 -9.33 -12.98 11.54
CA PRO A 421 -10.65 -12.39 11.39
C PRO A 421 -11.03 -12.29 9.92
N THR A 422 -12.29 -12.59 9.63
CA THR A 422 -12.88 -12.41 8.32
C THR A 422 -12.94 -10.92 7.94
N GLU A 423 -13.16 -10.61 6.66
CA GLU A 423 -13.28 -9.23 6.17
C GLU A 423 -14.34 -8.43 6.94
N ALA A 424 -15.49 -9.05 7.24
CA ALA A 424 -16.57 -8.44 8.01
C ALA A 424 -16.22 -8.19 9.49
N GLU A 425 -15.15 -8.81 9.99
CA GLU A 425 -14.70 -8.71 11.38
C GLU A 425 -13.54 -7.72 11.55
N GLN A 426 -13.02 -7.16 10.46
CA GLN A 426 -11.91 -6.20 10.50
C GLN A 426 -12.31 -4.88 11.19
N ASP A 427 -13.58 -4.53 11.21
CA ASP A 427 -14.05 -3.32 11.91
C ASP A 427 -14.20 -3.53 13.43
N VAL A 428 -14.02 -4.75 13.94
CA VAL A 428 -14.17 -5.04 15.36
C VAL A 428 -13.01 -4.43 16.16
N ARG A 429 -13.35 -3.49 17.04
CA ARG A 429 -12.42 -2.79 17.93
C ARG A 429 -12.95 -2.71 19.36
N GLY A 430 -12.06 -2.87 20.34
CA GLY A 430 -12.38 -2.71 21.76
C GLY A 430 -11.89 -3.87 22.60
N TYR A 431 -12.27 -3.92 23.88
CA TYR A 431 -11.83 -5.00 24.76
C TYR A 431 -12.68 -6.27 24.61
N LEU A 432 -12.04 -7.42 24.83
CA LEU A 432 -12.65 -8.75 24.91
C LEU A 432 -12.23 -9.42 26.23
N VAL A 433 -13.19 -9.91 27.01
CA VAL A 433 -12.94 -10.64 28.27
C VAL A 433 -13.19 -12.14 28.06
N ASP A 434 -12.18 -12.94 28.38
CA ASP A 434 -12.22 -14.41 28.33
C ASP A 434 -12.04 -14.95 29.76
N PRO A 435 -13.00 -15.71 30.32
CA PRO A 435 -12.88 -16.27 31.64
C PRO A 435 -11.76 -17.31 31.70
N ARG A 436 -11.02 -17.32 32.81
CA ARG A 436 -10.01 -18.34 33.13
C ARG A 436 -10.42 -19.07 34.40
N GLU A 437 -9.69 -20.13 34.72
CA GLU A 437 -9.96 -20.93 35.92
C GLU A 437 -10.00 -20.08 37.20
N GLY A 438 -10.94 -20.40 38.09
CA GLY A 438 -11.15 -19.70 39.36
C GLY A 438 -11.72 -18.29 39.19
N ASN A 439 -11.12 -17.31 39.86
CA ASN A 439 -11.53 -15.90 39.83
C ASN A 439 -10.74 -15.08 38.79
N ARG A 440 -10.07 -15.73 37.84
CA ARG A 440 -9.16 -15.10 36.89
C ARG A 440 -9.88 -14.82 35.57
N VAL A 441 -9.51 -13.71 34.93
CA VAL A 441 -9.92 -13.37 33.55
C VAL A 441 -8.70 -12.98 32.74
N ALA A 442 -8.78 -13.18 31.42
CA ALA A 442 -7.89 -12.59 30.44
C ALA A 442 -8.63 -11.48 29.69
N VAL A 443 -8.10 -10.26 29.69
CA VAL A 443 -8.67 -9.13 28.97
C VAL A 443 -7.77 -8.75 27.81
N TYR A 444 -8.29 -8.90 26.60
CA TYR A 444 -7.64 -8.56 25.35
C TYR A 444 -8.11 -7.19 24.87
N TRP A 445 -7.30 -6.53 24.04
CA TRP A 445 -7.76 -5.45 23.18
C TRP A 445 -7.71 -5.95 21.74
N LEU A 446 -8.79 -5.70 21.00
CA LEU A 446 -8.91 -6.03 19.60
C LEU A 446 -8.79 -4.76 18.75
N GLU A 447 -8.02 -4.87 17.67
CA GLU A 447 -7.92 -3.88 16.61
C GLU A 447 -7.92 -4.66 15.28
N GLY A 448 -8.78 -4.31 14.32
CA GLY A 448 -8.85 -5.10 13.10
C GLY A 448 -9.48 -6.49 13.31
N GLY A 449 -10.27 -6.69 14.37
CA GLY A 449 -10.70 -8.01 14.83
C GLY A 449 -9.61 -8.92 15.42
N ARG A 450 -8.35 -8.44 15.50
CA ARG A 450 -7.18 -9.21 15.98
C ARG A 450 -6.74 -8.80 17.37
N THR A 451 -6.22 -9.75 18.14
CA THR A 451 -5.54 -9.41 19.41
C THR A 451 -4.27 -8.60 19.16
N ILE A 452 -4.13 -7.47 19.84
CA ILE A 452 -2.90 -6.68 19.82
C ILE A 452 -1.93 -7.13 20.91
N ARG A 453 -0.63 -7.03 20.62
CA ARG A 453 0.42 -7.24 21.62
C ARG A 453 0.80 -5.92 22.27
N ARG A 454 1.26 -5.98 23.51
CA ARG A 454 1.78 -4.80 24.23
C ARG A 454 2.99 -4.17 23.54
N ASP A 455 3.82 -4.96 22.85
CA ASP A 455 4.97 -4.47 22.10
C ASP A 455 4.64 -3.98 20.69
N THR A 456 3.39 -4.09 20.24
CA THR A 456 2.95 -3.49 18.98
C THR A 456 2.99 -1.95 19.12
N PRO A 457 3.75 -1.24 18.27
CA PRO A 457 3.85 0.22 18.30
C PRO A 457 2.46 0.88 18.27
N GLY A 458 2.24 1.89 19.13
CA GLY A 458 0.97 2.63 19.23
C GLY A 458 -0.12 1.95 20.06
N HIS A 459 0.01 0.66 20.35
CA HIS A 459 -1.08 -0.15 20.94
C HIS A 459 -0.82 -0.61 22.40
N GLY A 460 0.42 -0.57 22.86
CA GLY A 460 0.78 -0.82 24.28
C GLY A 460 -0.04 -0.03 25.31
N PRO A 461 -0.34 1.26 25.11
CA PRO A 461 -1.15 2.06 26.04
C PRO A 461 -2.57 1.52 26.26
N ALA A 462 -3.16 0.79 25.29
CA ALA A 462 -4.51 0.24 25.43
C ALA A 462 -4.55 -0.87 26.51
N LEU A 463 -3.58 -1.78 26.50
CA LEU A 463 -3.46 -2.83 27.53
C LEU A 463 -3.09 -2.24 28.91
N GLU A 464 -2.29 -1.17 28.94
CA GLU A 464 -1.97 -0.46 30.19
C GLU A 464 -3.19 0.26 30.78
N CYS A 465 -4.05 0.85 29.93
CA CYS A 465 -5.32 1.44 30.33
C CYS A 465 -6.28 0.39 30.92
N LEU A 466 -6.38 -0.79 30.30
CA LEU A 466 -7.18 -1.91 30.83
C LEU A 466 -6.68 -2.35 32.21
N ALA A 467 -5.36 -2.52 32.36
CA ALA A 467 -4.73 -2.88 33.62
C ALA A 467 -5.00 -1.85 34.72
N ASP A 468 -4.74 -0.56 34.46
CA ASP A 468 -4.97 0.53 35.41
C ASP A 468 -6.45 0.61 35.84
N ARG A 469 -7.40 0.43 34.90
CA ARG A 469 -8.83 0.48 35.23
C ARG A 469 -9.28 -0.70 36.09
N LEU A 470 -8.75 -1.90 35.84
CA LEU A 470 -8.97 -3.07 36.69
C LEU A 470 -8.40 -2.87 38.09
N GLU A 471 -7.14 -2.42 38.20
CA GLU A 471 -6.48 -2.15 39.49
C GLU A 471 -7.23 -1.11 40.33
N ARG A 472 -7.65 0.00 39.72
CA ARG A 472 -8.41 1.07 40.40
C ARG A 472 -9.75 0.61 40.97
N ARG A 473 -10.32 -0.49 40.45
CA ARG A 473 -11.57 -1.09 40.94
C ARG A 473 -11.31 -2.32 41.81
N GLY A 474 -10.09 -2.49 42.32
CA GLY A 474 -9.73 -3.50 43.30
C GLY A 474 -9.43 -4.88 42.71
N TRP A 475 -9.28 -5.02 41.40
CA TRP A 475 -8.79 -6.26 40.81
C TRP A 475 -7.27 -6.38 41.01
N ARG A 476 -6.80 -7.60 41.24
CA ARG A 476 -5.35 -7.87 41.28
C ARG A 476 -4.87 -8.23 39.88
N VAL A 477 -4.17 -7.31 39.23
CA VAL A 477 -3.60 -7.51 37.90
C VAL A 477 -2.23 -8.19 38.00
N GLU A 478 -1.99 -9.18 37.12
CA GLU A 478 -0.70 -9.85 37.01
C GLU A 478 0.30 -8.99 36.23
N LYS A 479 1.59 -9.14 36.55
CA LYS A 479 2.65 -8.42 35.86
C LYS A 479 2.66 -8.76 34.36
N MET A 480 2.32 -7.78 33.54
CA MET A 480 2.40 -7.92 32.08
C MET A 480 3.86 -7.99 31.61
N LEU A 481 4.15 -8.97 30.75
CA LEU A 481 5.41 -9.03 30.00
C LEU A 481 5.36 -8.08 28.80
N ARG A 482 6.52 -7.83 28.20
CA ARG A 482 6.61 -6.97 27.01
C ARG A 482 5.84 -7.55 25.82
N SER A 483 5.77 -8.88 25.72
CA SER A 483 5.08 -9.62 24.66
C SER A 483 3.66 -10.06 25.04
N SER A 484 3.08 -9.53 26.12
CA SER A 484 1.73 -9.91 26.54
C SER A 484 0.69 -9.49 25.49
N GLN A 485 -0.23 -10.40 25.17
CA GLN A 485 -1.41 -10.14 24.31
C GLN A 485 -2.67 -9.76 25.12
N CYS A 486 -2.63 -9.96 26.43
CA CYS A 486 -3.74 -9.69 27.33
C CYS A 486 -3.26 -9.24 28.71
N VAL A 487 -4.20 -8.68 29.45
CA VAL A 487 -4.10 -8.41 30.89
C VAL A 487 -4.74 -9.58 31.62
N PHE A 488 -3.97 -10.27 32.46
CA PHE A 488 -4.56 -11.22 33.40
C PHE A 488 -4.91 -10.52 34.70
N ALA A 489 -6.13 -10.74 35.20
CA ALA A 489 -6.61 -10.12 36.42
C ALA A 489 -7.44 -11.08 37.26
N HIS A 490 -7.35 -10.94 38.59
CA HIS A 490 -8.12 -11.72 39.56
C HIS A 490 -9.20 -10.84 40.18
N ARG A 491 -10.44 -11.32 40.14
CA ARG A 491 -11.57 -10.69 40.81
C ARG A 491 -11.31 -10.67 42.32
N PRO A 492 -11.57 -9.55 43.02
CA PRO A 492 -11.45 -9.52 44.47
C PRO A 492 -12.39 -10.55 45.12
N THR A 493 -11.87 -11.32 46.06
CA THR A 493 -12.67 -12.20 46.91
C THR A 493 -13.46 -11.33 47.88
N SER A 494 -14.78 -11.29 47.69
CA SER A 494 -15.74 -10.63 48.59
C SER A 494 -15.76 -11.25 49.98
#